data_AF-A0A1W5CYH7-F1
#
_entry.id   AF-A0A1W5CYH7-F1
#
_cell.length_a   1.000
_cell.length_b   1.000
_cell.length_c   1.000
_cell.angle_alpha   90.00
_cell.angle_beta   90.00
_cell.angle_gamma   90.00
#
_symmetry.space_group_name_H-M   'P 1'
#
loop_
_entity.id
_entity.type
_entity.pdbx_description
1 polymer ?
#
loop_
_entity_poly.entity_id
_entity_poly.type
_entity_poly.pdbx_seq_one_letter_code
_entity_poly.pdbx_strand_id
1 'polypeptide(L)'
;MGSPTCWRCLSRVTDHAPSYVRSHPLASLTAPFTTSAAHLARMQASATPTRGRPPQGAAPLRGKRTSYAPGRKRKKRDVNLTKGRPPAVGERKALRKRVVLSNVNALEVRDMQDLTAENMIDMRLRGQVIGIPGPVVDQLRALQAFKVSQGWALFRRPGMLVRRETVEYGRMIEDLSGESAGKVVRRVLVGERGSGKSIMVLQAMAMALLKGWIVINIPDGKNPPHHTVATINQN
;
A
#
# COMPACT_ATOMS: atom_id res chain seq x y z
N MET A 1 -7.83 16.41 46.71
CA MET A 1 -7.92 15.01 46.26
C MET A 1 -8.95 14.96 45.13
N GLY A 2 -8.48 15.10 43.89
CA GLY A 2 -9.33 15.25 42.71
C GLY A 2 -9.55 13.92 42.01
N SER A 3 -10.82 13.58 41.78
CA SER A 3 -11.25 12.47 40.92
C SER A 3 -10.76 12.65 39.47
N PRO A 4 -10.37 11.59 38.75
CA PRO A 4 -10.01 11.72 37.35
C PRO A 4 -11.28 11.86 36.50
N THR A 5 -11.45 13.04 35.90
CA THR A 5 -12.52 13.32 34.93
C THR A 5 -12.30 12.49 33.68
N CYS A 6 -13.01 11.37 33.57
CA CYS A 6 -12.92 10.47 32.42
C CYS A 6 -13.67 11.07 31.22
N TRP A 7 -12.96 11.28 30.12
CA TRP A 7 -13.49 11.84 28.86
C TRP A 7 -14.53 10.94 28.17
N ARG A 8 -14.81 9.75 28.71
CA ARG A 8 -15.77 8.78 28.18
C ARG A 8 -17.24 9.11 28.47
N CYS A 9 -17.51 10.09 29.32
CA CYS A 9 -18.89 10.49 29.68
C CYS A 9 -19.50 11.56 28.75
N LEU A 10 -18.69 12.28 27.97
CA LEU A 10 -19.15 13.36 27.08
C LEU A 10 -19.74 12.89 25.74
N SER A 11 -19.67 11.60 25.42
CA SER A 11 -20.15 11.06 24.14
C SER A 11 -21.58 10.51 24.18
N ARG A 12 -22.35 10.74 25.25
CA ARG A 12 -23.80 10.52 25.27
C ARG A 12 -24.54 11.85 25.14
N VAL A 13 -24.50 12.45 23.96
CA VAL A 13 -25.57 13.35 23.52
C VAL A 13 -26.40 12.57 22.51
N THR A 14 -27.68 12.47 22.84
CA THR A 14 -28.72 11.65 22.27
C THR A 14 -29.07 12.00 20.82
N ASP A 15 -29.29 10.95 20.04
CA ASP A 15 -29.84 10.96 18.69
C ASP A 15 -31.24 11.60 18.64
N HIS A 16 -31.40 12.61 17.78
CA HIS A 16 -32.67 12.84 17.08
C HIS A 16 -32.36 13.24 15.63
N ALA A 17 -32.37 12.27 14.74
CA ALA A 17 -32.41 12.48 13.30
C ALA A 17 -33.76 11.99 12.76
N PRO A 18 -34.51 12.80 11.97
CA PRO A 18 -35.65 12.29 11.24
C PRO A 18 -35.16 11.51 10.02
N SER A 19 -35.74 10.32 9.86
CA SER A 19 -35.58 9.42 8.73
C SER A 19 -36.06 10.06 7.42
N TYR A 20 -35.14 10.25 6.46
CA TYR A 20 -35.52 10.47 5.06
C TYR A 20 -35.17 9.22 4.24
N VAL A 21 -36.23 8.50 3.86
CA VAL A 21 -36.20 7.37 2.94
C VAL A 21 -35.84 7.90 1.54
N ARG A 22 -34.81 7.33 0.91
CA ARG A 22 -34.55 7.55 -0.52
C ARG A 22 -34.41 6.21 -1.23
N SER A 23 -35.50 5.83 -1.88
CA SER A 23 -35.62 4.72 -2.82
C SER A 23 -34.84 5.00 -4.09
N HIS A 24 -33.95 4.09 -4.49
CA HIS A 24 -33.40 4.02 -5.84
C HIS A 24 -33.56 2.60 -6.41
N PRO A 25 -33.90 2.46 -7.70
CA PRO A 25 -34.33 1.20 -8.29
C PRO A 25 -33.19 0.25 -8.65
N LEU A 26 -33.54 -1.04 -8.67
CA LEU A 26 -32.76 -2.19 -9.10
C LEU A 26 -32.23 -2.05 -10.54
N ALA A 27 -30.95 -2.33 -10.73
CA ALA A 27 -30.41 -2.79 -12.00
C ALA A 27 -29.36 -3.87 -11.72
N SER A 28 -29.78 -5.12 -11.87
CA SER A 28 -28.97 -6.33 -11.77
C SER A 28 -28.12 -6.47 -13.03
N LEU A 29 -26.80 -6.34 -12.92
CA LEU A 29 -25.85 -6.70 -13.97
C LEU A 29 -24.96 -7.83 -13.45
N THR A 30 -25.36 -9.05 -13.81
CA THR A 30 -24.61 -10.29 -13.63
C THR A 30 -23.45 -10.33 -14.63
N ALA A 31 -22.22 -10.36 -14.14
CA ALA A 31 -21.04 -10.67 -14.96
C ALA A 31 -20.80 -12.20 -14.98
N PRO A 32 -20.67 -12.85 -16.15
CA PRO A 32 -20.29 -14.26 -16.23
C PRO A 32 -18.77 -14.40 -16.11
N PHE A 33 -18.30 -15.07 -15.06
CA PHE A 33 -16.92 -15.54 -14.96
C PHE A 33 -16.78 -16.85 -15.75
N THR A 34 -15.97 -16.82 -16.80
CA THR A 34 -15.56 -17.97 -17.61
C THR A 34 -14.48 -18.78 -16.89
N THR A 35 -14.84 -19.95 -16.37
CA THR A 35 -13.88 -20.99 -15.93
C THR A 35 -13.66 -21.98 -17.08
N SER A 36 -12.43 -22.01 -17.59
CA SER A 36 -11.96 -22.91 -18.64
C SER A 36 -12.19 -24.39 -18.29
N ALA A 37 -12.94 -25.08 -19.14
CA ALA A 37 -13.15 -26.52 -19.10
C ALA A 37 -11.91 -27.26 -19.64
N ALA A 38 -10.99 -27.66 -18.76
CA ALA A 38 -9.96 -28.65 -19.08
C ALA A 38 -10.45 -30.04 -18.65
N HIS A 39 -11.39 -30.64 -19.37
CA HIS A 39 -11.77 -32.04 -19.11
C HIS A 39 -12.34 -32.86 -20.29
N LEU A 40 -12.17 -32.42 -21.53
CA LEU A 40 -12.61 -33.19 -22.72
C LEU A 40 -11.54 -33.19 -23.81
N ALA A 41 -10.49 -33.97 -23.60
CA ALA A 41 -9.53 -34.31 -24.65
C ALA A 41 -9.02 -35.73 -24.43
N ARG A 42 -9.92 -36.72 -24.51
CA ARG A 42 -9.52 -38.13 -24.56
C ARG A 42 -10.61 -39.09 -25.01
N MET A 43 -11.33 -38.76 -26.09
CA MET A 43 -12.03 -39.77 -26.88
C MET A 43 -12.10 -39.33 -28.33
N GLN A 44 -11.98 -40.30 -29.24
CA GLN A 44 -12.22 -40.24 -30.69
C GLN A 44 -11.00 -39.89 -31.56
N ALA A 45 -10.30 -40.93 -32.01
CA ALA A 45 -10.06 -41.15 -33.43
C ALA A 45 -9.60 -42.61 -33.65
N SER A 46 -10.56 -43.47 -34.00
CA SER A 46 -10.34 -44.77 -34.62
C SER A 46 -10.73 -44.65 -36.10
N ALA A 47 -9.75 -44.73 -37.02
CA ALA A 47 -9.96 -45.09 -38.42
C ALA A 47 -8.60 -45.44 -39.10
N THR A 48 -8.40 -46.73 -39.36
CA THR A 48 -7.44 -47.33 -40.33
C THR A 48 -7.95 -47.13 -41.79
N PRO A 49 -7.24 -47.43 -42.92
CA PRO A 49 -6.19 -48.47 -43.09
C PRO A 49 -5.08 -48.24 -44.16
N THR A 50 -3.94 -48.94 -44.05
CA THR A 50 -3.23 -49.48 -45.25
C THR A 50 -2.35 -50.70 -44.92
N ARG A 51 -2.82 -51.85 -45.42
CA ARG A 51 -2.11 -52.99 -46.05
C ARG A 51 -0.78 -53.50 -45.46
N GLY A 52 -0.86 -54.71 -44.89
CA GLY A 52 0.22 -55.70 -44.80
C GLY A 52 -0.19 -56.92 -43.97
N ARG A 53 -0.45 -58.08 -44.60
CA ARG A 53 -0.70 -59.39 -43.96
C ARG A 53 0.48 -60.36 -44.24
N PRO A 54 0.62 -61.51 -43.55
CA PRO A 54 1.85 -61.94 -42.85
C PRO A 54 2.41 -63.29 -43.38
N PRO A 55 3.41 -63.90 -42.71
CA PRO A 55 3.20 -65.29 -42.27
C PRO A 55 3.73 -65.54 -40.84
N GLN A 56 2.91 -66.11 -39.94
CA GLN A 56 2.90 -67.54 -39.55
C GLN A 56 4.22 -68.07 -38.97
N GLY A 57 4.26 -68.23 -37.64
CA GLY A 57 5.38 -68.86 -36.94
C GLY A 57 5.27 -68.75 -35.41
N ALA A 58 4.67 -69.79 -34.82
CA ALA A 58 4.82 -70.32 -33.45
C ALA A 58 5.43 -69.47 -32.30
N ALA A 59 4.67 -69.50 -31.19
CA ALA A 59 5.05 -69.43 -29.76
C ALA A 59 5.57 -68.10 -29.15
N PRO A 60 4.94 -67.58 -28.08
CA PRO A 60 5.47 -66.45 -27.33
C PRO A 60 6.61 -66.92 -26.42
N LEU A 61 7.86 -66.60 -26.77
CA LEU A 61 8.98 -66.75 -25.85
C LEU A 61 8.85 -65.72 -24.72
N ARG A 62 8.52 -66.28 -23.56
CA ARG A 62 8.39 -65.73 -22.22
C ARG A 62 9.56 -64.80 -21.84
N GLY A 63 9.48 -63.54 -22.24
CA GLY A 63 10.34 -62.48 -21.73
C GLY A 63 10.03 -62.25 -20.24
N LYS A 64 10.95 -62.66 -19.36
CA LYS A 64 10.91 -62.39 -17.91
C LYS A 64 10.85 -60.87 -17.69
N ARG A 65 9.64 -60.32 -17.60
CA ARG A 65 9.41 -59.04 -16.91
C ARG A 65 9.44 -59.33 -15.42
N THR A 66 10.63 -59.25 -14.82
CA THR A 66 10.74 -59.14 -13.36
C THR A 66 10.34 -57.72 -12.98
N SER A 67 9.04 -57.44 -12.96
CA SER A 67 8.51 -56.49 -12.00
C SER A 67 8.61 -57.11 -10.60
N TYR A 68 8.74 -56.26 -9.58
CA TYR A 68 8.78 -56.57 -8.14
C TYR A 68 10.16 -56.87 -7.54
N ALA A 69 10.93 -55.82 -7.36
CA ALA A 69 11.59 -55.60 -6.07
C ALA A 69 10.78 -54.55 -5.30
N PRO A 70 9.88 -54.93 -4.38
CA PRO A 70 9.37 -54.00 -3.38
C PRO A 70 10.49 -53.78 -2.37
N GLY A 71 10.78 -52.55 -1.97
CA GLY A 71 11.60 -52.33 -0.78
C GLY A 71 12.85 -51.47 -0.91
N ARG A 72 13.00 -50.66 -1.97
CA ARG A 72 13.76 -49.42 -1.81
C ARG A 72 12.78 -48.26 -1.85
N LYS A 73 12.11 -48.05 -0.72
CA LYS A 73 11.56 -46.73 -0.37
C LYS A 73 12.70 -45.77 -0.67
N ARG A 74 12.59 -44.97 -1.74
CA ARG A 74 13.38 -43.74 -1.84
C ARG A 74 13.08 -43.08 -0.52
N LYS A 75 14.06 -43.09 0.40
CA LYS A 75 14.05 -42.24 1.58
C LYS A 75 13.84 -40.89 0.94
N LYS A 76 12.61 -40.36 0.99
CA LYS A 76 12.43 -38.92 0.85
C LYS A 76 13.47 -38.42 1.81
N ARG A 77 14.53 -37.79 1.28
CA ARG A 77 15.38 -37.02 2.16
C ARG A 77 14.35 -36.12 2.82
N ASP A 78 14.07 -36.39 4.09
CA ASP A 78 13.45 -35.45 4.97
C ASP A 78 14.49 -34.34 5.05
N VAL A 79 14.56 -33.57 3.96
CA VAL A 79 14.90 -32.18 4.05
C VAL A 79 13.76 -31.71 4.93
N ASN A 80 14.00 -31.80 6.23
CA ASN A 80 13.49 -30.87 7.21
C ASN A 80 13.87 -29.51 6.65
N LEU A 81 13.12 -29.06 5.63
CA LEU A 81 12.96 -27.69 5.26
C LEU A 81 12.31 -27.19 6.53
N THR A 82 13.15 -26.81 7.49
CA THR A 82 12.78 -26.26 8.77
C THR A 82 11.84 -25.14 8.40
N LYS A 83 10.52 -25.41 8.52
CA LYS A 83 9.49 -24.43 8.19
C LYS A 83 9.87 -23.23 9.05
N GLY A 84 10.31 -22.15 8.40
CA GLY A 84 10.78 -20.97 9.10
C GLY A 84 9.73 -20.54 10.12
N ARG A 85 10.19 -19.98 11.26
CA ARG A 85 9.29 -19.53 12.32
C ARG A 85 8.15 -18.71 11.70
N PRO A 86 6.88 -18.99 12.06
CA PRO A 86 5.78 -18.18 11.56
C PRO A 86 5.98 -16.71 11.99
N PRO A 87 5.62 -15.74 11.14
CA PRO A 87 5.84 -14.33 11.42
C PRO A 87 5.05 -13.91 12.67
N ALA A 88 5.64 -13.03 13.46
CA ALA A 88 5.03 -12.53 14.68
C ALA A 88 3.74 -11.75 14.38
N VAL A 89 2.90 -11.62 15.40
CA VAL A 89 1.65 -10.84 15.30
C VAL A 89 2.01 -9.40 14.92
N GLY A 90 1.41 -8.90 13.83
CA GLY A 90 1.68 -7.56 13.32
C GLY A 90 2.87 -7.44 12.35
N GLU A 91 3.79 -8.40 12.30
CA GLU A 91 4.99 -8.35 11.44
C GLU A 91 4.61 -8.22 9.96
N ARG A 92 3.64 -9.02 9.49
CA ARG A 92 3.13 -8.93 8.12
C ARG A 92 2.52 -7.57 7.78
N LYS A 93 1.92 -6.88 8.77
CA LYS A 93 1.30 -5.56 8.57
C LYS A 93 2.39 -4.48 8.58
N ALA A 94 3.34 -4.57 9.50
CA ALA A 94 4.50 -3.68 9.58
C ALA A 94 5.31 -3.74 8.28
N LEU A 95 5.62 -4.94 7.76
CA LEU A 95 6.33 -5.12 6.50
C LEU A 95 5.61 -4.45 5.31
N ARG A 96 4.28 -4.59 5.23
CA ARG A 96 3.47 -3.99 4.14
C ARG A 96 3.34 -2.47 4.25
N LYS A 97 3.41 -1.91 5.47
CA LYS A 97 3.31 -0.46 5.72
C LYS A 97 4.68 0.21 5.95
N ARG A 98 5.78 -0.53 5.90
CA ARG A 98 7.13 0.01 6.13
C ARG A 98 7.52 0.95 5.00
N VAL A 99 7.82 2.20 5.35
CA VAL A 99 8.37 3.18 4.41
C VAL A 99 9.89 3.22 4.55
N VAL A 100 10.60 3.13 3.42
CA VAL A 100 12.05 3.32 3.32
C VAL A 100 12.32 4.67 2.67
N LEU A 101 13.02 5.57 3.36
CA LEU A 101 13.22 6.96 2.91
C LEU A 101 14.60 7.25 2.32
N SER A 102 15.54 6.32 2.45
CA SER A 102 16.92 6.49 1.99
C SER A 102 17.42 5.21 1.35
N ASN A 103 18.08 5.34 0.20
CA ASN A 103 18.74 4.25 -0.49
C ASN A 103 20.23 4.53 -0.69
N VAL A 104 21.08 3.73 -0.06
CA VAL A 104 22.54 3.89 -0.10
C VAL A 104 23.14 3.54 -1.48
N ASN A 105 22.38 2.85 -2.33
CA ASN A 105 22.86 2.49 -3.66
C ASN A 105 22.48 3.53 -4.73
N ALA A 106 21.56 4.46 -4.42
CA ALA A 106 21.14 5.49 -5.35
C ALA A 106 22.20 6.60 -5.45
N LEU A 107 22.34 7.16 -6.65
CA LEU A 107 23.20 8.30 -6.91
C LEU A 107 22.68 9.55 -6.19
N GLU A 108 23.60 10.36 -5.67
CA GLU A 108 23.28 11.63 -5.06
C GLU A 108 23.14 12.73 -6.13
N VAL A 109 22.07 13.51 -6.02
CA VAL A 109 21.84 14.70 -6.85
C VAL A 109 22.54 15.87 -6.17
N ARG A 110 23.71 16.26 -6.69
CA ARG A 110 24.57 17.29 -6.08
C ARG A 110 23.91 18.66 -5.98
N ASP A 111 23.13 19.02 -6.99
CA ASP A 111 22.53 20.35 -7.12
C ASP A 111 21.11 20.43 -6.55
N MET A 112 20.69 19.43 -5.77
CA MET A 112 19.36 19.43 -5.16
C MET A 112 19.35 20.33 -3.93
N GLN A 113 18.71 21.49 -4.09
CA GLN A 113 18.48 22.42 -3.00
C GLN A 113 17.50 21.83 -1.97
N ASP A 114 17.66 22.17 -0.70
CA ASP A 114 16.73 21.79 0.36
C ASP A 114 15.61 22.84 0.55
N LEU A 115 14.46 22.40 1.03
CA LEU A 115 13.30 23.24 1.30
C LEU A 115 13.53 24.09 2.55
N THR A 116 13.42 25.42 2.41
CA THR A 116 13.53 26.38 3.52
C THR A 116 12.25 27.19 3.65
N ALA A 117 12.14 27.94 4.76
CA ALA A 117 10.96 28.76 5.03
C ALA A 117 10.78 29.92 4.02
N GLU A 118 11.88 30.38 3.41
CA GLU A 118 11.91 31.47 2.44
C GLU A 118 11.73 30.96 1.01
N ASN A 119 12.29 29.80 0.68
CA ASN A 119 12.23 29.25 -0.67
C ASN A 119 10.83 28.72 -1.03
N MET A 120 9.97 28.43 -0.06
CA MET A 120 8.68 27.79 -0.32
C MET A 120 7.69 28.65 -1.15
N ILE A 121 7.89 29.96 -1.17
CA ILE A 121 7.04 30.94 -1.89
C ILE A 121 7.60 31.35 -3.25
N ASP A 122 8.85 30.98 -3.55
CA ASP A 122 9.51 31.40 -4.77
C ASP A 122 8.96 30.65 -5.99
N MET A 123 8.34 31.41 -6.90
CA MET A 123 7.81 30.88 -8.15
C MET A 123 8.90 30.40 -9.11
N ARG A 124 10.15 30.85 -8.95
CA ARG A 124 11.27 30.44 -9.79
C ARG A 124 11.63 28.97 -9.62
N LEU A 125 11.34 28.42 -8.44
CA LEU A 125 11.59 27.02 -8.13
C LEU A 125 10.52 26.08 -8.72
N ARG A 126 9.46 26.61 -9.33
CA ARG A 126 8.43 25.81 -9.99
C ARG A 126 9.06 24.91 -11.05
N GLY A 127 8.75 23.61 -10.98
CA GLY A 127 9.27 22.59 -11.88
C GLY A 127 10.60 21.99 -11.43
N GLN A 128 11.21 22.50 -10.36
CA GLN A 128 12.42 21.94 -9.79
C GLN A 128 12.11 20.93 -8.67
N VAL A 129 13.02 19.99 -8.48
CA VAL A 129 12.98 19.02 -7.38
C VAL A 129 13.79 19.56 -6.21
N ILE A 130 13.16 19.62 -5.04
CA ILE A 130 13.76 20.13 -3.81
C ILE A 130 13.78 19.02 -2.77
N GLY A 131 14.87 18.91 -2.03
CA GLY A 131 15.06 18.00 -0.91
C GLY A 131 14.23 18.42 0.32
N ILE A 132 13.68 17.44 1.04
CA ILE A 132 13.10 17.71 2.35
C ILE A 132 14.23 17.67 3.39
N PRO A 133 14.42 18.71 4.20
CA PRO A 133 15.50 18.73 5.18
C PRO A 133 15.30 17.64 6.23
N GLY A 134 16.41 17.00 6.65
CA GLY A 134 16.44 15.90 7.61
C GLY A 134 15.54 16.05 8.85
N PRO A 135 15.58 17.17 9.60
CA PRO A 135 14.72 17.32 10.79
C PRO A 135 13.22 17.28 10.47
N VAL A 136 12.81 17.85 9.33
CA VAL A 136 11.42 17.83 8.88
C VAL A 136 11.03 16.43 8.41
N VAL A 137 11.96 15.66 7.82
CA VAL A 137 11.72 14.26 7.45
C VAL A 137 11.35 13.42 8.66
N ASP A 138 12.03 13.59 9.79
CA ASP A 138 11.73 12.83 11.01
C ASP A 138 10.37 13.20 11.61
N GLN A 139 10.02 14.49 11.59
CA GLN A 139 8.69 14.96 12.00
C GLN A 139 7.59 14.42 11.07
N LEU A 140 7.78 14.46 9.75
CA LEU A 140 6.84 13.90 8.78
C LEU A 140 6.71 12.37 8.92
N ARG A 141 7.77 11.68 9.34
CA ARG A 141 7.73 10.25 9.65
C ARG A 141 6.89 9.99 10.89
N ALA A 142 7.01 10.80 11.95
CA ALA A 142 6.16 10.71 13.14
C ALA A 142 4.68 10.95 12.82
N LEU A 143 4.39 11.91 11.92
CA LEU A 143 3.04 12.18 11.41
C LEU A 143 2.52 11.12 10.43
N GLN A 144 3.29 10.07 10.12
CA GLN A 144 2.96 9.06 9.09
C GLN A 144 2.55 9.68 7.73
N ALA A 145 3.20 10.79 7.35
CA ALA A 145 2.91 11.49 6.11
C ALA A 145 3.33 10.68 4.87
N PHE A 146 4.43 9.94 4.98
CA PHE A 146 4.96 9.14 3.89
C PHE A 146 4.15 7.86 3.67
N LYS A 147 3.87 7.55 2.40
CA LYS A 147 3.17 6.33 1.99
C LYS A 147 4.09 5.40 1.21
N VAL A 148 3.92 4.10 1.41
CA VAL A 148 4.71 3.05 0.72
C VAL A 148 4.54 3.09 -0.80
N SER A 149 3.40 3.55 -1.31
CA SER A 149 3.11 3.61 -2.76
C SER A 149 3.82 4.74 -3.50
N GLN A 150 4.53 5.63 -2.80
CA GLN A 150 5.13 6.84 -3.37
C GLN A 150 6.57 6.64 -3.86
N GLY A 151 7.22 5.50 -3.58
CA GLY A 151 8.52 5.17 -4.17
C GLY A 151 9.75 5.87 -3.55
N TRP A 152 9.69 6.29 -2.29
CA TRP A 152 10.80 6.97 -1.60
C TRP A 152 12.12 6.18 -1.58
N ALA A 153 12.05 4.85 -1.64
CA ALA A 153 13.21 3.96 -1.65
C ALA A 153 14.08 4.06 -2.93
N LEU A 154 13.62 4.77 -3.96
CA LEU A 154 14.36 4.92 -5.21
C LEU A 154 15.50 5.94 -5.11
N PHE A 155 15.40 6.89 -4.18
CA PHE A 155 16.32 8.03 -4.09
C PHE A 155 17.20 7.95 -2.84
N ARG A 156 18.33 8.66 -2.90
CA ARG A 156 19.28 8.74 -1.76
C ARG A 156 18.66 9.45 -0.57
N ARG A 157 17.92 10.55 -0.82
CA ARG A 157 17.18 11.35 0.16
C ARG A 157 15.79 11.71 -0.39
N PRO A 158 14.77 11.95 0.45
CA PRO A 158 13.43 12.28 -0.02
C PRO A 158 13.39 13.68 -0.65
N GLY A 159 12.94 13.74 -1.91
CA GLY A 159 12.75 14.99 -2.65
C GLY A 159 11.32 15.12 -3.16
N MET A 160 10.89 16.35 -3.39
CA MET A 160 9.55 16.69 -3.86
C MET A 160 9.61 17.70 -5.02
N LEU A 161 8.70 17.57 -5.97
CA LEU A 161 8.57 18.50 -7.10
C LEU A 161 7.76 19.73 -6.65
N VAL A 162 8.31 20.92 -6.87
CA VAL A 162 7.57 22.17 -6.66
C VAL A 162 6.61 22.38 -7.82
N ARG A 163 5.31 22.35 -7.53
CA ARG A 163 4.26 22.65 -8.50
C ARG A 163 3.73 24.06 -8.29
N ARG A 164 2.96 24.57 -9.25
CA ARG A 164 2.27 25.86 -9.09
C ARG A 164 1.41 25.86 -7.83
N GLU A 165 0.66 24.78 -7.63
CA GLU A 165 -0.23 24.61 -6.49
C GLU A 165 0.58 24.53 -5.17
N THR A 166 1.79 23.96 -5.20
CA THR A 166 2.67 23.93 -4.02
C THR A 166 3.05 25.35 -3.58
N VAL A 167 3.42 26.22 -4.53
CA VAL A 167 3.76 27.61 -4.23
C VAL A 167 2.53 28.39 -3.74
N GLU A 168 1.35 28.13 -4.31
CA GLU A 168 0.09 28.71 -3.82
C GLU A 168 -0.20 28.32 -2.35
N TYR A 169 0.07 27.07 -1.96
CA TYR A 169 -0.03 26.65 -0.55
C TYR A 169 1.03 27.31 0.33
N GLY A 170 2.25 27.48 -0.16
CA GLY A 170 3.31 28.21 0.56
C GLY A 170 2.89 29.65 0.87
N ARG A 171 2.39 30.37 -0.15
CA ARG A 171 1.85 31.73 0.01
C ARG A 171 0.70 31.79 1.00
N MET A 172 -0.25 30.86 0.91
CA MET A 172 -1.37 30.81 1.84
C MET A 172 -0.93 30.60 3.29
N ILE A 173 0.06 29.74 3.54
CA ILE A 173 0.61 29.53 4.89
C ILE A 173 1.28 30.81 5.40
N GLU A 174 1.99 31.53 4.53
CA GLU A 174 2.63 32.80 4.87
C GLU A 174 1.62 33.92 5.16
N ASP A 175 0.59 34.08 4.32
CA ASP A 175 -0.48 35.07 4.49
C ASP A 175 -1.20 34.87 5.83
N LEU A 176 -1.43 33.61 6.23
CA LEU A 176 -2.05 33.25 7.51
C LEU A 176 -1.15 33.48 8.72
N SER A 177 0.17 33.46 8.51
CA SER A 177 1.14 33.78 9.56
C SER A 177 1.32 35.29 9.75
N GLY A 178 1.05 36.09 8.72
CA GLY A 178 1.23 37.54 8.72
C GLY A 178 -0.09 38.31 8.79
N GLU A 179 -0.46 38.95 7.68
CA GLU A 179 -1.57 39.91 7.56
C GLU A 179 -2.94 39.34 7.95
N SER A 180 -3.14 38.03 7.78
CA SER A 180 -4.39 37.34 8.04
C SER A 180 -4.35 36.46 9.29
N ALA A 181 -3.51 36.81 10.28
CA ALA A 181 -3.45 36.13 11.56
C ALA A 181 -4.86 36.01 12.18
N GLY A 182 -5.28 34.77 12.45
CA GLY A 182 -6.60 34.44 13.01
C GLY A 182 -7.68 34.02 12.00
N LYS A 183 -7.44 34.13 10.68
CA LYS A 183 -8.37 33.59 9.69
C LYS A 183 -8.26 32.07 9.60
N VAL A 184 -9.40 31.39 9.47
CA VAL A 184 -9.46 29.92 9.32
C VAL A 184 -9.73 29.57 7.87
N VAL A 185 -8.78 28.88 7.23
CA VAL A 185 -8.93 28.37 5.87
C VAL A 185 -9.26 26.88 5.89
N ARG A 186 -10.38 26.51 5.27
CA ARG A 186 -10.80 25.11 5.12
C ARG A 186 -10.80 24.77 3.63
N ARG A 187 -10.01 23.78 3.23
CA ARG A 187 -9.90 23.35 1.84
C ARG A 187 -9.97 21.83 1.73
N VAL A 188 -10.55 21.36 0.62
CA VAL A 188 -10.63 19.95 0.27
C VAL A 188 -9.82 19.73 -1.01
N LEU A 189 -8.84 18.85 -0.95
CA LEU A 189 -8.02 18.48 -2.11
C LEU A 189 -8.73 17.42 -2.95
N VAL A 190 -9.15 17.81 -4.15
CA VAL A 190 -9.81 16.93 -5.13
C VAL A 190 -8.91 16.74 -6.34
N GLY A 191 -9.06 15.60 -7.02
CA GLY A 191 -8.34 15.29 -8.25
C GLY A 191 -8.36 13.79 -8.55
N GLU A 192 -7.91 13.42 -9.74
CA GLU A 192 -7.93 12.04 -10.23
C GLU A 192 -7.02 11.08 -9.45
N ARG A 193 -7.18 9.78 -9.67
CA ARG A 193 -6.33 8.76 -9.04
C ARG A 193 -4.88 8.97 -9.49
N GLY A 194 -3.95 8.98 -8.55
CA GLY A 194 -2.53 9.16 -8.86
C GLY A 194 -2.08 10.61 -9.09
N SER A 195 -2.98 11.60 -9.04
CA SER A 195 -2.65 13.02 -9.25
C SER A 195 -1.66 13.64 -8.23
N GLY A 196 -1.30 12.89 -7.18
CA GLY A 196 -0.35 13.36 -6.17
C GLY A 196 -0.99 14.11 -4.99
N LYS A 197 -2.31 14.00 -4.77
CA LYS A 197 -3.00 14.62 -3.61
C LYS A 197 -2.31 14.35 -2.27
N SER A 198 -1.92 13.09 -2.01
CA SER A 198 -1.23 12.74 -0.77
C SER A 198 0.17 13.36 -0.67
N ILE A 199 0.84 13.59 -1.81
CA ILE A 199 2.11 14.32 -1.83
C ILE A 199 1.84 15.80 -1.54
N MET A 200 0.82 16.42 -2.16
CA MET A 200 0.46 17.81 -1.88
C MET A 200 0.20 18.08 -0.39
N VAL A 201 -0.51 17.17 0.31
CA VAL A 201 -0.70 17.27 1.77
C VAL A 201 0.63 17.17 2.51
N LEU A 202 1.52 16.25 2.10
CA LEU A 202 2.87 16.13 2.68
C LEU A 202 3.68 17.41 2.49
N GLN A 203 3.62 18.03 1.30
CA GLN A 203 4.28 19.31 1.01
C GLN A 203 3.74 20.42 1.92
N ALA A 204 2.42 20.51 2.08
CA ALA A 204 1.80 21.49 2.97
C ALA A 204 2.22 21.29 4.44
N MET A 205 2.28 20.04 4.91
CA MET A 205 2.78 19.73 6.25
C MET A 205 4.26 20.11 6.41
N ALA A 206 5.09 19.83 5.41
CA ALA A 206 6.51 20.21 5.44
C ALA A 206 6.70 21.73 5.56
N MET A 207 5.95 22.49 4.75
CA MET A 207 5.95 23.96 4.79
C MET A 207 5.45 24.51 6.14
N ALA A 208 4.38 23.93 6.70
CA ALA A 208 3.86 24.31 8.00
C ALA A 208 4.86 24.03 9.14
N LEU A 209 5.51 22.86 9.13
CA LEU A 209 6.54 22.51 10.11
C LEU A 209 7.75 23.45 10.03
N LEU A 210 8.16 23.85 8.83
CA LEU A 210 9.25 24.82 8.63
C LEU A 210 8.93 26.21 9.20
N LYS A 211 7.67 26.65 9.15
CA LYS A 211 7.20 27.90 9.77
C LYS A 211 6.88 27.73 11.27
N GLY A 212 7.18 26.57 11.86
CA GLY A 212 6.97 26.32 13.30
C GLY A 212 5.53 26.05 13.71
N TRP A 213 4.65 25.66 12.78
CA TRP A 213 3.25 25.39 13.08
C TRP A 213 3.04 24.04 13.76
N ILE A 214 1.97 23.95 14.55
CA ILE A 214 1.50 22.67 15.09
C ILE A 214 0.70 21.96 13.99
N VAL A 215 1.20 20.80 13.55
CA VAL A 215 0.58 20.00 12.49
C VAL A 215 -0.07 18.76 13.09
N ILE A 216 -1.39 18.63 12.90
CA ILE A 216 -2.16 17.46 13.30
C ILE A 216 -2.54 16.69 12.03
N ASN A 217 -2.04 15.47 11.89
CA ASN A 217 -2.34 14.60 10.75
C ASN A 217 -3.06 13.32 11.20
N ILE A 218 -4.16 12.99 10.52
CA ILE A 218 -4.88 11.72 10.68
C ILE A 218 -4.62 10.88 9.43
N PRO A 219 -3.62 9.97 9.46
CA PRO A 219 -3.30 9.11 8.33
C PRO A 219 -4.41 8.07 8.09
N ASP A 220 -4.65 7.70 6.83
CA ASP A 220 -5.58 6.64 6.43
C ASP A 220 -7.00 6.74 7.04
N GLY A 221 -7.74 7.83 6.75
CA GLY A 221 -9.10 8.05 7.28
C GLY A 221 -10.16 6.97 6.97
N LYS A 222 -9.86 6.03 6.05
CA LYS A 222 -10.69 4.83 5.79
C LYS A 222 -10.54 3.75 6.86
N ASN A 223 -9.78 3.98 7.93
CA ASN A 223 -9.67 3.09 9.06
C ASN A 223 -10.47 3.64 10.26
N PRO A 224 -11.82 3.77 10.18
CA PRO A 224 -12.61 4.03 11.36
C PRO A 224 -12.39 2.89 12.36
N PRO A 225 -12.57 3.12 13.67
CA PRO A 225 -12.45 2.11 14.72
C PRO A 225 -13.63 1.13 14.69
N HIS A 226 -13.96 0.57 13.53
CA HIS A 226 -14.78 -0.62 13.47
C HIS A 226 -13.84 -1.79 13.81
N HIS A 227 -14.13 -2.44 14.94
CA HIS A 227 -13.73 -3.80 15.34
C HIS A 227 -12.24 -4.17 15.52
N THR A 228 -11.27 -3.25 15.45
CA THR A 228 -9.85 -3.59 15.70
C THR A 228 -9.25 -2.85 16.90
N VAL A 229 -9.93 -2.89 18.05
CA VAL A 229 -9.20 -2.76 19.32
C VAL A 229 -8.49 -4.11 19.49
N ALA A 230 -7.20 -4.15 19.17
CA ALA A 230 -6.37 -5.27 19.58
C ALA A 230 -6.41 -5.28 21.12
N THR A 231 -7.13 -6.24 21.68
CA THR A 231 -7.04 -6.61 23.08
C THR A 231 -5.56 -6.85 23.36
N ILE A 232 -4.92 -5.89 24.02
CA ILE A 232 -3.64 -6.08 24.67
C ILE A 232 -3.94 -7.05 25.80
N ASN A 233 -3.72 -8.34 25.57
CA ASN A 233 -3.65 -9.32 26.64
C ASN A 233 -2.46 -8.90 27.51
N GLN A 234 -2.76 -8.30 28.66
CA GLN A 234 -1.84 -8.19 29.78
C GLN A 234 -1.66 -9.61 30.33
N ASN A 235 -0.47 -10.16 30.15
CA ASN A 235 0.09 -11.15 31.05
C ASN A 235 1.19 -10.47 31.85
#